data_AF-A0A1Z9C8K3-F1
#
_entry.id   AF-A0A1Z9C8K3-F1
#
_cell.length_a   1.000
_cell.length_b   1.000
_cell.length_c   1.000
_cell.angle_alpha   90.00
_cell.angle_beta   90.00
_cell.angle_gamma   90.00
#
_symmetry.space_group_name_H-M   'P 1'
#
loop_
_entity.id
_entity.type
_entity.pdbx_description
1 polymer ?
#
loop_
_entity_poly.entity_id
_entity_poly.type
_entity_poly.pdbx_seq_one_letter_code
_entity_poly.pdbx_strand_id
1 'polypeptide(L)'
;MGNTKNNTKSVLALTVSDALTKYSKTKTKSNSALDSVTNSALEQGMLHTDWISPKSAFSTCTPDMWADMRRTVILSFPVGIQNMLVTDTKKLKRTEVASEKKTEKTTANKRYWQQQIGAKINDVKSAIKKATGAVDEKPENTKTLLENINEHLDKIRAMVSDADEKAIEQLPDSIRNYFLPSAE
;
A
#
# COMPACT_ATOMS: atom_id res chain seq x y z
N MET A 1 -8.51 46.24 33.12
CA MET A 1 -8.16 44.85 32.78
C MET A 1 -8.76 44.49 31.42
N GLY A 2 -8.01 44.61 30.30
CA GLY A 2 -8.57 44.35 28.96
C GLY A 2 -7.57 44.03 27.85
N ASN A 3 -6.26 43.98 28.13
CA ASN A 3 -5.22 43.96 27.09
C ASN A 3 -4.61 42.57 26.82
N THR A 4 -4.83 41.59 27.70
CA THR A 4 -4.16 40.28 27.61
C THR A 4 -4.77 39.37 26.53
N LYS A 5 -6.10 39.30 26.42
CA LYS A 5 -6.79 38.39 25.47
C LYS A 5 -6.56 38.75 23.99
N ASN A 6 -6.46 40.05 23.68
CA ASN A 6 -6.21 40.52 22.31
C ASN A 6 -4.75 40.27 21.89
N ASN A 7 -3.82 40.40 22.85
CA ASN A 7 -2.41 40.13 22.60
C ASN A 7 -2.16 38.62 22.39
N THR A 8 -2.81 37.75 23.17
CA THR A 8 -2.71 36.28 22.97
C THR A 8 -3.28 35.82 21.62
N LYS A 9 -4.41 36.38 21.18
CA LYS A 9 -4.97 36.05 19.84
C LYS A 9 -4.05 36.52 18.70
N SER A 10 -3.43 37.69 18.85
CA SER A 10 -2.46 38.22 17.87
C SER A 10 -1.22 37.34 17.75
N VAL A 11 -0.65 36.87 18.88
CA VAL A 11 0.50 35.96 18.90
C VAL A 11 0.15 34.57 18.32
N LEU A 12 -1.04 34.04 18.63
CA LEU A 12 -1.52 32.78 18.04
C LEU A 12 -1.72 32.90 16.52
N ALA A 13 -2.25 34.03 16.03
CA ALA A 13 -2.42 34.28 14.61
C ALA A 13 -1.07 34.36 13.86
N LEU A 14 -0.05 34.99 14.45
CA LEU A 14 1.32 34.99 13.92
C LEU A 14 1.90 33.57 13.82
N THR A 15 1.76 32.78 14.89
CA THR A 15 2.25 31.39 14.93
C THR A 15 1.60 30.51 13.85
N VAL A 16 0.28 30.67 13.63
CA VAL A 16 -0.44 29.95 12.57
C VAL A 16 0.02 30.40 11.19
N SER A 17 0.25 31.71 10.98
CA SER A 17 0.73 32.25 9.71
C SER A 17 2.13 31.75 9.33
N ASP A 18 3.04 31.65 10.30
CA ASP A 18 4.37 31.07 10.10
C ASP A 18 4.30 29.57 9.77
N ALA A 19 3.45 28.82 10.48
CA ALA A 19 3.21 27.41 10.20
C ALA A 19 2.63 27.20 8.79
N LEU A 20 1.69 28.05 8.36
CA LEU A 20 1.10 28.02 7.02
C LEU A 20 2.15 28.36 5.95
N THR A 21 2.98 29.38 6.18
CA THR A 21 4.05 29.75 5.25
C THR A 21 5.06 28.61 5.09
N LYS A 22 5.44 27.96 6.20
CA LYS A 22 6.33 26.79 6.18
C LYS A 22 5.70 25.62 5.44
N TYR A 23 4.42 25.34 5.67
CA TYR A 23 3.66 24.31 4.97
C TYR A 23 3.63 24.56 3.46
N SER A 24 3.23 25.76 3.04
CA SER A 24 3.14 26.14 1.62
C SER A 24 4.49 26.00 0.91
N LYS A 25 5.57 26.53 1.50
CA LYS A 25 6.94 26.39 0.93
C LYS A 25 7.35 24.93 0.76
N THR A 26 7.06 24.08 1.76
CA THR A 26 7.38 22.65 1.70
C THR A 26 6.57 21.96 0.60
N LYS A 27 5.28 22.29 0.48
CA LYS A 27 4.41 21.73 -0.55
C LYS A 27 4.84 22.14 -1.96
N THR A 28 5.20 23.41 -2.18
CA THR A 28 5.72 23.88 -3.47
C THR A 28 6.99 23.13 -3.88
N LYS A 29 7.95 22.97 -2.94
CA LYS A 29 9.17 22.19 -3.21
C LYS A 29 8.85 20.73 -3.54
N SER A 30 7.92 20.12 -2.81
CA SER A 30 7.48 18.75 -3.08
C SER A 30 6.85 18.60 -4.46
N ASN A 31 6.02 19.56 -4.88
CA ASN A 31 5.41 19.54 -6.20
C ASN A 31 6.46 19.71 -7.30
N SER A 32 7.39 20.66 -7.14
CA SER A 32 8.48 20.86 -8.11
C SER A 32 9.37 19.61 -8.26
N ALA A 33 9.65 18.89 -7.17
CA ALA A 33 10.38 17.62 -7.23
C ALA A 33 9.59 16.53 -7.99
N LEU A 34 8.27 16.45 -7.76
CA LEU A 34 7.40 15.52 -8.49
C LEU A 34 7.36 15.87 -9.98
N ASP A 35 7.18 17.15 -10.31
CA ASP A 35 7.16 17.64 -11.70
C ASP A 35 8.48 17.30 -12.42
N SER A 36 9.62 17.44 -11.74
CA SER A 36 10.93 17.07 -12.30
C SER A 36 11.03 15.57 -12.62
N VAL A 37 10.56 14.70 -11.72
CA VAL A 37 10.53 13.25 -11.99
C VAL A 37 9.57 12.91 -13.13
N THR A 38 8.38 13.54 -13.14
CA THR A 38 7.38 13.35 -14.19
C THR A 38 7.90 13.77 -15.56
N ASN A 39 8.53 14.95 -15.67
CA ASN A 39 9.10 15.43 -16.93
C ASN A 39 10.22 14.51 -17.41
N SER A 40 11.12 14.09 -16.52
CA SER A 40 12.20 13.15 -16.86
C SER A 40 11.65 11.81 -17.37
N ALA A 41 10.58 11.31 -16.77
CA ALA A 41 9.92 10.07 -17.20
C ALA A 41 9.27 10.23 -18.59
N LEU A 42 8.58 11.35 -18.82
CA LEU A 42 7.95 11.65 -20.11
C LEU A 42 8.98 11.85 -21.23
N GLU A 43 10.11 12.51 -20.95
CA GLU A 43 11.23 12.67 -21.90
C GLU A 43 11.83 11.32 -22.32
N GLN A 44 11.81 10.33 -21.42
CA GLN A 44 12.24 8.95 -21.71
C GLN A 44 11.13 8.11 -22.34
N GLY A 45 9.97 8.69 -22.66
CA GLY A 45 8.85 8.00 -23.29
C GLY A 45 8.09 7.05 -22.34
N MET A 46 8.27 7.17 -21.02
CA MET A 46 7.55 6.33 -20.07
C MET A 46 6.07 6.71 -19.99
N LEU A 47 5.21 5.70 -20.00
CA LEU A 47 3.77 5.82 -19.85
C LEU A 47 3.35 5.56 -18.40
N HIS A 48 2.17 6.02 -18.00
CA HIS A 48 1.63 5.75 -16.66
C HIS A 48 1.50 4.25 -16.36
N THR A 49 1.33 3.40 -17.38
CA THR A 49 1.29 1.93 -17.26
C THR A 49 2.64 1.31 -16.88
N ASP A 50 3.75 2.01 -17.12
CA ASP A 50 5.10 1.60 -16.69
C ASP A 50 5.32 1.77 -15.19
N TRP A 51 4.41 2.48 -14.51
CA TRP A 51 4.45 2.72 -13.07
C TRP A 51 3.45 1.85 -12.31
N ILE A 52 2.97 0.78 -12.94
CA ILE A 52 2.09 -0.22 -12.36
C ILE A 52 2.92 -1.47 -12.06
N SER A 53 2.57 -2.19 -10.98
CA SER A 53 3.24 -3.45 -10.66
C SER A 53 3.07 -4.46 -11.80
N PRO A 54 4.12 -5.20 -12.20
CA PRO A 54 4.09 -6.19 -13.28
C PRO A 54 3.09 -7.33 -13.05
N LYS A 55 2.60 -7.47 -11.80
CA LYS A 55 1.54 -8.41 -11.43
C LYS A 55 0.13 -7.97 -11.86
N SER A 56 -0.03 -6.74 -12.35
CA SER A 56 -1.32 -6.21 -12.80
C SER A 56 -1.47 -6.40 -14.31
N ALA A 57 -2.68 -6.73 -14.77
CA ALA A 57 -2.97 -6.97 -16.19
C ALA A 57 -2.71 -5.75 -17.10
N PHE A 58 -2.78 -4.54 -16.56
CA PHE A 58 -2.62 -3.28 -17.31
C PHE A 58 -1.21 -2.70 -17.21
N SER A 59 -0.27 -3.45 -16.64
CA SER A 59 1.11 -3.02 -16.46
C SER A 59 1.92 -3.26 -17.73
N THR A 60 2.61 -2.22 -18.21
CA THR A 60 3.69 -2.35 -19.19
C THR A 60 5.06 -2.45 -18.52
N CYS A 61 5.10 -2.31 -17.18
CA CYS A 61 6.32 -2.42 -16.41
C CYS A 61 6.91 -3.84 -16.42
N THR A 62 8.21 -3.96 -16.68
CA THR A 62 8.95 -5.22 -16.51
C THR A 62 9.23 -5.51 -15.03
N PRO A 63 9.47 -6.78 -14.64
CA PRO A 63 9.88 -7.13 -13.27
C PRO A 63 11.13 -6.40 -12.77
N ASP A 64 12.13 -6.25 -13.63
CA ASP A 64 13.41 -5.61 -13.28
C ASP A 64 13.22 -4.10 -13.08
N MET A 65 12.51 -3.43 -13.99
CA MET A 65 12.19 -2.01 -13.85
C MET A 65 11.39 -1.74 -12.57
N TRP A 66 10.44 -2.63 -12.23
CA TRP A 66 9.69 -2.53 -10.99
C TRP A 66 10.57 -2.70 -9.76
N ALA A 67 11.50 -3.66 -9.78
CA ALA A 67 12.46 -3.87 -8.72
C ALA A 67 13.36 -2.64 -8.51
N ASP A 68 13.85 -2.04 -9.59
CA ASP A 68 14.71 -0.86 -9.56
C ASP A 68 13.98 0.39 -9.07
N MET A 69 12.74 0.63 -9.51
CA MET A 69 11.90 1.72 -8.98
C MET A 69 11.69 1.57 -7.48
N ARG A 70 11.32 0.37 -7.01
CA ARG A 70 11.15 0.11 -5.59
C ARG A 70 12.44 0.29 -4.81
N ARG A 71 13.57 -0.21 -5.33
CA ARG A 71 14.89 -0.06 -4.73
C ARG A 71 15.26 1.41 -4.58
N THR A 72 15.05 2.22 -5.62
CA THR A 72 15.31 3.66 -5.61
C THR A 72 14.51 4.37 -4.53
N VAL A 73 13.22 4.03 -4.39
CA VAL A 73 12.39 4.58 -3.31
C VAL A 73 12.88 4.14 -1.93
N ILE A 74 13.29 2.87 -1.77
CA ILE A 74 13.84 2.37 -0.49
C ILE A 74 15.11 3.14 -0.11
N LEU A 75 16.02 3.36 -1.07
CA LEU A 75 17.27 4.09 -0.84
C LEU A 75 17.05 5.56 -0.44
N SER A 76 15.89 6.14 -0.75
CA SER A 76 15.52 7.49 -0.30
C SER A 76 15.14 7.56 1.19
N PHE A 77 14.91 6.44 1.86
CA PHE A 77 14.56 6.42 3.29
C PHE A 77 15.79 6.42 4.19
N PRO A 78 15.67 6.85 5.45
CA PRO A 78 16.72 6.68 6.45
C PRO A 78 17.21 5.23 6.59
N VAL A 79 18.50 5.05 6.88
CA VAL A 79 19.19 3.73 6.96
C VAL A 79 18.46 2.74 7.88
N GLY A 80 17.92 3.19 9.01
CA GLY A 80 17.15 2.32 9.92
C GLY A 80 15.92 1.69 9.25
N ILE A 81 15.24 2.45 8.38
CA ILE A 81 14.06 1.99 7.63
C ILE A 81 14.50 1.06 6.49
N GLN A 82 15.58 1.40 5.78
CA GLN A 82 16.17 0.51 4.76
C GLN A 82 16.47 -0.87 5.35
N ASN A 83 17.18 -0.90 6.49
CA ASN A 83 17.53 -2.12 7.22
C ASN A 83 16.28 -2.92 7.64
N MET A 84 15.22 -2.25 8.09
CA MET A 84 13.97 -2.92 8.43
C MET A 84 13.29 -3.53 7.20
N LEU A 85 13.27 -2.82 6.07
CA LEU A 85 12.62 -3.28 4.84
C LEU A 85 13.29 -4.53 4.25
N VAL A 86 14.62 -4.65 4.39
CA VAL A 86 15.38 -5.83 3.94
C VAL A 86 15.37 -6.98 4.95
N THR A 87 15.07 -6.72 6.23
CA THR A 87 15.02 -7.77 7.25
C THR A 87 13.85 -8.72 6.99
N ASP A 88 14.08 -10.03 7.05
CA ASP A 88 13.02 -11.04 6.97
C ASP A 88 11.92 -10.75 8.01
N THR A 89 10.67 -10.73 7.57
CA THR A 89 9.50 -10.47 8.41
C THR A 89 9.42 -11.40 9.62
N LYS A 90 9.93 -12.64 9.51
CA LYS A 90 9.99 -13.60 10.63
C LYS A 90 10.95 -13.18 11.75
N LYS A 91 11.95 -12.34 11.43
CA LYS A 91 12.94 -11.81 12.39
C LYS A 91 12.49 -10.50 13.05
N LEU A 92 11.32 -9.98 12.68
CA LEU A 92 10.77 -8.75 13.24
C LEU A 92 9.86 -9.05 14.43
N LYS A 93 9.80 -8.11 15.38
CA LYS A 93 8.82 -8.17 16.46
C LYS A 93 7.41 -8.07 15.86
N ARG A 94 6.55 -9.05 16.15
CA ARG A 94 5.16 -9.05 15.71
C ARG A 94 4.38 -7.98 16.48
N THR A 95 3.84 -7.03 15.73
CA THR A 95 2.89 -6.02 16.22
C THR A 95 1.82 -5.80 15.17
N GLU A 96 0.60 -5.49 15.61
CA GLU A 96 -0.53 -5.21 14.72
C GLU A 96 -0.57 -3.75 14.29
N VAL A 97 -0.20 -2.86 15.22
CA VAL A 97 -0.18 -1.40 15.05
C VAL A 97 1.26 -0.91 14.91
N ALA A 98 1.44 0.07 14.02
CA ALA A 98 2.73 0.70 13.78
C ALA A 98 3.06 1.61 14.97
N SER A 99 4.26 1.46 15.56
CA SER A 99 4.65 2.27 16.70
C SER A 99 4.82 3.74 16.33
N GLU A 100 4.81 4.62 17.33
CA GLU A 100 5.10 6.06 17.14
C GLU A 100 6.49 6.25 16.55
N LYS A 101 7.45 5.47 17.04
CA LYS A 101 8.81 5.43 16.50
C LYS A 101 8.87 4.54 15.26
N LYS A 102 8.57 5.13 14.09
CA LYS A 102 8.53 4.45 12.78
C LYS A 102 9.83 3.76 12.33
N THR A 103 10.94 3.94 13.05
CA THR A 103 12.21 3.26 12.80
C THR A 103 12.36 1.91 13.52
N GLU A 104 11.42 1.56 14.42
CA GLU A 104 11.47 0.29 15.13
C GLU A 104 11.19 -0.89 14.20
N LYS A 105 11.96 -1.98 14.38
CA LYS A 105 11.90 -3.20 13.57
C LYS A 105 10.70 -4.08 13.95
N THR A 106 9.51 -3.65 13.58
CA THR A 106 8.25 -4.37 13.80
C THR A 106 7.56 -4.73 12.50
N THR A 107 6.70 -5.74 12.53
CA THR A 107 5.90 -6.14 11.35
C THR A 107 4.98 -5.03 10.88
N ALA A 108 4.33 -4.30 11.78
CA ALA A 108 3.44 -3.20 11.42
C ALA A 108 4.20 -2.00 10.83
N ASN A 109 5.37 -1.64 11.36
CA ASN A 109 6.20 -0.58 10.77
C ASN A 109 6.70 -0.97 9.38
N LYS A 110 7.16 -2.22 9.20
CA LYS A 110 7.55 -2.70 7.87
C LYS A 110 6.40 -2.60 6.88
N ARG A 111 5.19 -3.05 7.24
CA ARG A 111 3.99 -2.92 6.40
C ARG A 111 3.68 -1.45 6.07
N TYR A 112 3.76 -0.56 7.05
CA TYR A 112 3.56 0.87 6.84
C TYR A 112 4.54 1.44 5.80
N TRP A 113 5.83 1.18 5.94
CA TRP A 113 6.82 1.68 4.98
C TRP A 113 6.68 1.03 3.60
N GLN A 114 6.26 -0.23 3.52
CA GLN A 114 5.90 -0.86 2.25
C GLN A 114 4.73 -0.14 1.56
N GLN A 115 3.73 0.32 2.31
CA GLN A 115 2.64 1.15 1.77
C GLN A 115 3.17 2.50 1.28
N GLN A 116 4.11 3.13 2.00
CA GLN A 116 4.74 4.38 1.56
C GLN A 116 5.52 4.25 0.25
N ILE A 117 6.15 3.10 -0.01
CA ILE A 117 6.78 2.82 -1.31
C ILE A 117 5.73 2.86 -2.42
N GLY A 118 4.62 2.15 -2.24
CA GLY A 118 3.52 2.13 -3.22
C GLY A 118 2.91 3.51 -3.45
N ALA A 119 2.71 4.29 -2.37
CA ALA A 119 2.19 5.64 -2.45
C ALA A 119 3.08 6.57 -3.31
N LYS A 120 4.40 6.55 -3.08
CA LYS A 120 5.36 7.38 -3.84
C LYS A 120 5.39 7.05 -5.33
N ILE A 121 5.37 5.76 -5.68
CA ILE A 121 5.30 5.32 -7.09
C ILE A 121 3.96 5.76 -7.70
N ASN A 122 2.87 5.64 -6.95
CA ASN A 122 1.54 6.05 -7.41
C ASN A 122 1.43 7.57 -7.62
N ASP A 123 2.10 8.40 -6.81
CA ASP A 123 2.13 9.85 -7.02
C ASP A 123 2.71 10.21 -8.40
N VAL A 124 3.82 9.56 -8.79
CA VAL A 124 4.43 9.76 -10.11
C VAL A 124 3.52 9.25 -11.22
N LYS A 125 2.95 8.05 -11.06
CA LYS A 125 1.96 7.49 -12.01
C LYS A 125 0.80 8.48 -12.24
N SER A 126 0.23 9.00 -11.17
CA SER A 126 -0.90 9.94 -11.23
C SER A 126 -0.49 11.27 -11.87
N ALA A 127 0.73 11.76 -11.62
CA ALA A 127 1.24 12.97 -12.26
C ALA A 127 1.46 12.77 -13.76
N ILE A 128 2.07 11.66 -14.19
CA ILE A 128 2.22 11.30 -15.61
C ILE A 128 0.86 11.21 -16.28
N LYS A 129 -0.07 10.48 -15.68
CA LYS A 129 -1.44 10.33 -16.22
C LYS A 129 -2.13 11.68 -16.40
N LYS A 130 -1.99 12.58 -15.42
CA LYS A 130 -2.54 13.94 -15.50
C LYS A 130 -1.87 14.74 -16.62
N ALA A 131 -0.55 14.64 -16.78
CA ALA A 131 0.20 15.36 -17.80
C ALA A 131 -0.12 14.88 -19.23
N THR A 132 -0.36 13.60 -19.43
CA THR A 132 -0.68 13.03 -20.74
C THR A 132 -2.16 13.10 -21.11
N GLY A 133 -3.03 13.52 -20.17
CA GLY A 133 -4.49 13.51 -20.37
C GLY A 133 -5.07 12.10 -20.51
N ALA A 134 -4.31 11.06 -20.14
CA ALA A 134 -4.77 9.69 -20.22
C ALA A 134 -5.96 9.48 -19.27
N VAL A 135 -7.07 8.98 -19.82
CA VAL A 135 -8.21 8.50 -19.05
C VAL A 135 -7.95 7.03 -18.74
N ASP A 136 -8.17 6.59 -17.49
CA ASP A 136 -8.20 5.14 -17.28
C ASP A 136 -9.44 4.67 -18.03
N GLU A 137 -9.28 3.81 -19.04
CA GLU A 137 -10.25 2.75 -19.24
C GLU A 137 -10.20 1.92 -17.96
N LYS A 138 -10.86 2.40 -16.90
CA LYS A 138 -11.19 1.52 -15.80
C LYS A 138 -11.93 0.38 -16.49
N PRO A 139 -11.51 -0.89 -16.38
CA PRO A 139 -12.52 -1.91 -16.42
C PRO A 139 -13.49 -1.47 -15.32
N GLU A 140 -14.68 -1.06 -15.74
CA GLU A 140 -15.80 -0.96 -14.84
C GLU A 140 -15.72 -2.28 -14.06
N ASN A 141 -15.47 -2.20 -12.76
CA ASN A 141 -15.44 -3.39 -11.92
C ASN A 141 -16.92 -3.78 -11.83
N THR A 142 -17.41 -4.37 -12.92
CA THR A 142 -18.79 -4.81 -13.14
C THR A 142 -19.11 -6.00 -12.28
N LYS A 143 -18.17 -6.49 -11.46
CA LYS A 143 -18.49 -7.36 -10.35
C LYS A 143 -19.33 -6.59 -9.37
N THR A 144 -20.63 -6.82 -9.49
CA THR A 144 -21.62 -6.36 -8.54
C THR A 144 -21.21 -6.80 -7.13
N LEU A 145 -21.67 -6.08 -6.11
CA LEU A 145 -21.45 -6.47 -4.71
C LEU A 145 -21.86 -7.94 -4.47
N LEU A 146 -22.88 -8.41 -5.18
CA LEU A 146 -23.37 -9.79 -5.17
C LEU A 146 -22.35 -10.80 -5.71
N GLU A 147 -21.65 -10.50 -6.81
CA GLU A 147 -20.60 -11.38 -7.34
C GLU A 147 -19.42 -11.52 -6.38
N ASN A 148 -19.02 -10.43 -5.72
CA ASN A 148 -17.98 -10.47 -4.70
C ASN A 148 -18.41 -11.28 -3.46
N ILE A 149 -19.67 -11.15 -3.05
CA ILE A 149 -20.23 -11.94 -1.95
C ILE A 149 -20.25 -13.43 -2.31
N ASN A 150 -20.69 -13.78 -3.52
CA ASN A 150 -20.75 -15.17 -3.98
C ASN A 150 -19.37 -15.82 -4.03
N GLU A 151 -18.35 -15.13 -4.56
CA GLU A 151 -16.98 -15.66 -4.55
C GLU A 151 -16.42 -15.87 -3.15
N HIS A 152 -16.78 -14.99 -2.20
CA HIS A 152 -16.39 -15.18 -0.81
C HIS A 152 -17.12 -16.35 -0.16
N LEU A 153 -18.41 -16.55 -0.48
CA LEU A 153 -19.17 -17.71 0.00
C LEU A 153 -18.64 -19.02 -0.57
N ASP A 154 -18.25 -19.07 -1.85
CA ASP A 154 -17.65 -20.25 -2.47
C ASP A 154 -16.31 -20.62 -1.82
N LYS A 155 -15.48 -19.61 -1.52
CA LYS A 155 -14.23 -19.82 -0.77
C LYS A 155 -14.49 -20.34 0.64
N ILE A 156 -15.47 -19.78 1.35
CA ILE A 156 -15.84 -20.25 2.69
C ILE A 156 -16.35 -21.69 2.62
N ARG A 157 -17.18 -22.03 1.63
CA ARG A 157 -17.68 -23.40 1.43
C ARG A 157 -16.54 -24.38 1.16
N ALA A 158 -15.58 -24.03 0.31
CA ALA A 158 -14.41 -24.86 0.06
C ALA A 158 -13.55 -25.07 1.32
N MET A 159 -13.37 -24.02 2.14
CA MET A 159 -12.65 -24.11 3.41
C MET A 159 -13.36 -24.99 4.44
N VAL A 160 -14.69 -24.95 4.47
CA VAL A 160 -15.49 -25.84 5.35
C VAL A 160 -15.39 -27.29 4.88
N SER A 161 -15.49 -27.55 3.56
CA SER A 161 -15.33 -28.90 3.01
C SER A 161 -13.96 -29.50 3.31
N ASP A 162 -12.88 -28.73 3.12
CA ASP A 162 -11.52 -29.16 3.43
C ASP A 162 -11.30 -29.38 4.94
N ALA A 163 -11.97 -28.58 5.79
CA ALA A 163 -11.93 -28.77 7.24
C ALA A 163 -12.70 -30.03 7.67
N ASP A 164 -13.86 -30.30 7.06
CA ASP A 164 -14.68 -31.48 7.33
C ASP A 164 -13.96 -32.76 6.87
N GLU A 165 -13.37 -32.77 5.67
CA GLU A 165 -12.56 -33.89 5.17
C GLU A 165 -11.39 -34.20 6.10
N LYS A 166 -10.64 -33.18 6.54
CA LYS A 166 -9.53 -33.34 7.51
C LYS A 166 -10.00 -33.82 8.88
N ALA A 167 -11.17 -33.39 9.32
CA ALA A 167 -11.75 -33.85 10.58
C ALA A 167 -12.14 -35.33 10.49
N ILE A 168 -12.73 -35.77 9.37
CA ILE A 168 -13.10 -37.16 9.09
C ILE A 168 -11.84 -38.05 8.99
N GLU A 169 -10.76 -37.55 8.38
CA GLU A 169 -9.47 -38.23 8.33
C GLU A 169 -8.80 -38.40 9.71
N GLN A 170 -9.17 -37.61 10.72
CA GLN A 170 -8.62 -37.75 12.07
C GLN A 170 -9.44 -38.68 12.98
N LEU A 171 -10.61 -39.14 12.53
CA LEU A 171 -11.42 -40.09 13.28
C LEU A 171 -10.82 -41.50 13.25
N PRO A 172 -11.01 -42.31 14.31
CA PRO A 172 -10.68 -43.73 14.28
C PRO A 172 -11.40 -44.46 13.13
N ASP A 173 -10.76 -45.46 12.52
CA ASP A 173 -11.27 -46.16 11.34
C ASP A 173 -12.68 -46.76 11.54
N SER A 174 -13.00 -47.19 12.77
CA SER A 174 -14.32 -47.71 13.16
C SER A 174 -15.45 -46.68 13.04
N ILE A 175 -15.12 -45.38 13.12
CA ILE A 175 -16.07 -44.27 13.01
C ILE A 175 -15.99 -43.67 11.60
N ARG A 176 -14.79 -43.59 10.99
CA ARG A 176 -14.60 -43.07 9.63
C ARG A 176 -15.44 -43.82 8.58
N ASN A 177 -15.56 -45.14 8.71
CA ASN A 177 -16.33 -45.99 7.80
C ASN A 177 -17.86 -45.75 7.84
N TYR A 178 -18.39 -45.03 8.83
CA TYR A 178 -19.80 -44.61 8.85
C TYR A 178 -20.07 -43.37 7.99
N PHE A 179 -19.03 -42.59 7.67
CA PHE A 179 -19.14 -41.34 6.90
C PHE A 179 -18.76 -41.50 5.42
N LEU A 180 -18.19 -42.64 5.04
CA LEU A 180 -17.95 -42.98 3.65
C LEU A 180 -19.18 -43.69 3.08
N PRO A 181 -19.67 -43.34 1.88
CA PRO A 181 -20.75 -44.07 1.23
C PRO A 181 -20.34 -45.53 1.09
N SER A 182 -21.17 -46.47 1.56
CA SER A 182 -20.96 -47.89 1.32
C SER A 182 -20.80 -48.11 -0.18
N ALA A 183 -19.63 -48.60 -0.59
CA ALA A 183 -19.45 -49.08 -1.95
C ALA A 183 -20.33 -50.33 -2.12
N GLU A 184 -21.30 -50.24 -3.03
CA GLU A 184 -21.99 -51.42 -3.61
C GLU A 184 -21.01 -52.24 -4.46
#